data_AF-A0A497JCJ3-F1
#
_entry.id   AF-A0A497JCJ3-F1
#
_cell.length_a   1.000
_cell.length_b   1.000
_cell.length_c   1.000
_cell.angle_alpha   90.00
_cell.angle_beta   90.00
_cell.angle_gamma   90.00
#
_symmetry.space_group_name_H-M   'P 1'
#
loop_
_entity.id
_entity.type
_entity.pdbx_description
1 polymer ?
#
loop_
_entity_poly.entity_id
_entity_poly.type
_entity_poly.pdbx_seq_one_letter_code
_entity_poly.pdbx_strand_id
1 'polypeptide(L)'
;MTGVQKGLEWDPGGRNGGEVEVRKVVKAKLVGLTHIKRRILDHEYEGLQRFLRGDPGVELYSANKQQAKRFYRRVKPEREYPLSIRKDLIRVERRDTKIARYWARIPVKLRRGGVWVAIKPHCEITSDLEVCESKLLRRGGEYFLHLTVKREVELRTSYSSVLAIDMGIRHVACSVDTRSGKTHFYGRELRRVRGHYFHLRRKLGRKKLLKVVKRIGAKESR
;
A
#
# COMPACT_ATOMS: atom_id res chain seq x y z
N MET A 1 16.43 43.82 31.35
CA MET A 1 15.79 44.04 30.02
C MET A 1 15.44 42.68 29.45
N THR A 2 14.20 42.26 29.67
CA THR A 2 13.62 40.98 29.24
C THR A 2 13.16 41.10 27.79
N GLY A 3 13.96 40.58 26.86
CA GLY A 3 13.59 40.50 25.45
C GLY A 3 12.55 39.41 25.22
N VAL A 4 11.28 39.80 25.16
CA VAL A 4 10.18 38.96 24.71
C VAL A 4 10.41 38.63 23.22
N GLN A 5 10.66 37.36 22.90
CA GLN A 5 10.64 36.88 21.52
C GLN A 5 9.22 37.08 20.97
N LYS A 6 9.08 38.04 20.04
CA LYS A 6 7.89 38.21 19.22
C LYS A 6 7.58 36.87 18.54
N GLY A 7 6.38 36.35 18.79
CA GLY A 7 5.84 35.18 18.09
C GLY A 7 5.87 35.44 16.59
N LEU A 8 6.27 34.42 15.83
CA LEU A 8 6.02 34.39 14.39
C LEU A 8 4.50 34.45 14.19
N GLU A 9 4.01 35.63 13.81
CA GLU A 9 2.66 35.80 13.30
C GLU A 9 2.65 35.23 11.88
N TRP A 10 2.11 34.01 11.75
CA TRP A 10 1.86 33.40 10.45
C TRP A 10 0.54 33.95 9.93
N ASP A 11 0.61 34.88 8.98
CA ASP A 11 -0.56 35.38 8.25
C ASP A 11 -0.98 34.34 7.19
N PRO A 12 -2.10 33.60 7.38
CA PRO A 12 -2.66 32.81 6.33
C PRO A 12 -3.40 33.77 5.41
N GLY A 13 -2.67 34.40 4.50
CA GLY A 13 -3.29 35.10 3.38
C GLY A 13 -4.42 34.22 2.83
N GLY A 14 -5.65 34.73 2.94
CA GLY A 14 -6.89 33.99 2.80
C GLY A 14 -6.94 33.20 1.51
N ARG A 15 -6.54 31.94 1.57
CA ARG A 15 -6.82 30.95 0.55
C ARG A 15 -8.01 30.17 1.03
N ASN A 16 -9.16 30.41 0.40
CA ASN A 16 -10.32 29.53 0.45
C ASN A 16 -9.81 28.07 0.40
N GLY A 17 -10.22 27.26 1.38
CA GLY A 17 -9.79 25.87 1.50
C GLY A 17 -10.09 25.15 0.19
N GLY A 18 -9.05 24.89 -0.60
CA GLY A 18 -9.21 24.23 -1.89
C GLY A 18 -9.69 22.80 -1.68
N GLU A 19 -10.69 22.39 -2.45
CA GLU A 19 -11.01 20.97 -2.61
C GLU A 19 -9.84 20.28 -3.29
N VAL A 20 -9.42 19.15 -2.74
CA VAL A 20 -8.38 18.32 -3.34
C VAL A 20 -8.88 16.90 -3.55
N GLU A 21 -8.61 16.35 -4.73
CA GLU A 21 -8.84 14.93 -5.00
C GLU A 21 -7.78 14.10 -4.26
N VAL A 22 -8.23 13.28 -3.30
CA VAL A 22 -7.37 12.33 -2.61
C VAL A 22 -7.66 10.91 -3.07
N ARG A 23 -6.59 10.12 -3.23
CA ARG A 23 -6.67 8.70 -3.59
C ARG A 23 -6.16 7.84 -2.45
N LYS A 24 -6.87 6.75 -2.18
CA LYS A 24 -6.49 5.75 -1.17
C LYS A 24 -6.64 4.36 -1.75
N VAL A 25 -5.79 3.43 -1.30
CA VAL A 25 -5.95 2.00 -1.62
C VAL A 25 -6.56 1.26 -0.44
N VAL A 26 -7.79 0.77 -0.62
CA VAL A 26 -8.46 -0.15 0.30
C VAL A 26 -8.03 -1.58 -0.03
N LYS A 27 -7.18 -2.16 0.83
CA LYS A 27 -6.83 -3.59 0.76
C LYS A 27 -8.00 -4.41 1.28
N ALA A 28 -8.49 -5.35 0.47
CA ALA A 28 -9.57 -6.26 0.84
C ALA A 28 -9.19 -7.71 0.56
N LYS A 29 -9.32 -8.58 1.56
CA LYS A 29 -9.09 -10.03 1.39
C LYS A 29 -10.32 -10.65 0.73
N LEU A 30 -10.14 -11.52 -0.26
CA LEU A 30 -11.25 -12.33 -0.77
C LEU A 30 -11.56 -13.44 0.23
N VAL A 31 -12.83 -13.62 0.57
CA VAL A 31 -13.29 -14.59 1.57
C VAL A 31 -14.40 -15.48 0.99
N GLY A 32 -14.60 -16.67 1.56
CA GLY A 32 -15.70 -17.56 1.15
C GLY A 32 -15.66 -18.00 -0.32
N LEU A 33 -14.46 -18.14 -0.90
CA LEU A 33 -14.31 -18.61 -2.28
C LEU A 33 -14.63 -20.11 -2.37
N THR A 34 -15.65 -20.45 -3.14
CA THR A 34 -15.90 -21.85 -3.52
C THR A 34 -14.81 -22.35 -4.47
N HIS A 35 -14.62 -23.68 -4.55
CA HIS A 35 -13.65 -24.29 -5.47
C HIS A 35 -13.83 -23.82 -6.92
N ILE A 36 -15.08 -23.67 -7.38
CA ILE A 36 -15.40 -23.17 -8.71
C ILE A 36 -14.94 -21.71 -8.90
N LYS A 37 -15.26 -20.82 -7.95
CA LYS A 37 -14.85 -19.40 -8.05
C LYS A 37 -13.33 -19.26 -7.99
N ARG A 38 -12.67 -20.05 -7.14
CA ARG A 38 -11.20 -20.10 -7.04
C ARG A 38 -10.59 -20.52 -8.37
N ARG A 39 -11.04 -21.64 -8.96
CA ARG A 39 -10.56 -22.12 -10.27
C ARG A 39 -10.69 -21.07 -11.38
N ILE A 40 -11.80 -20.33 -11.40
CA ILE A 40 -12.04 -19.26 -12.37
C ILE A 40 -11.05 -18.09 -12.17
N LEU A 41 -10.79 -17.69 -10.93
CA LEU A 41 -9.81 -16.65 -10.63
C LEU A 41 -8.38 -17.09 -10.92
N ASP A 42 -8.04 -18.33 -10.57
CA ASP A 42 -6.72 -18.91 -10.83
C ASP A 42 -6.44 -18.94 -12.32
N HIS A 43 -7.39 -19.39 -13.14
CA HIS A 43 -7.26 -19.36 -14.59
C HIS A 43 -6.95 -17.95 -15.12
N GLU A 44 -7.70 -16.93 -14.67
CA GLU A 44 -7.46 -15.56 -15.12
C GLU A 44 -6.12 -15.01 -14.61
N TYR A 45 -5.75 -15.28 -13.36
CA TYR A 45 -4.54 -14.75 -12.75
C TYR A 45 -3.28 -15.42 -13.30
N GLU A 46 -3.30 -16.74 -13.46
CA GLU A 46 -2.20 -17.52 -14.02
C GLU A 46 -2.07 -17.29 -15.51
N GLY A 47 -3.20 -17.15 -16.21
CA GLY A 47 -3.22 -16.71 -17.59
C GLY A 47 -2.46 -15.40 -17.76
N LEU A 48 -2.68 -14.41 -16.88
CA LEU A 48 -1.95 -13.14 -16.94
C LEU A 48 -0.44 -13.38 -16.80
N GLN A 49 -0.02 -14.23 -15.87
CA GLN A 49 1.41 -14.51 -15.68
C GLN A 49 2.02 -15.14 -16.94
N ARG A 50 1.33 -16.10 -17.57
CA ARG A 50 1.75 -16.73 -18.83
C ARG A 50 1.82 -15.71 -19.98
N PHE A 51 0.80 -14.87 -20.11
CA PHE A 51 0.74 -13.83 -21.13
C PHE A 51 1.91 -12.84 -20.99
N LEU A 52 2.22 -12.42 -19.76
CA LEU A 52 3.35 -11.54 -19.47
C LEU A 52 4.71 -12.20 -19.74
N ARG A 53 4.79 -13.52 -19.68
CA ARG A 53 5.97 -14.31 -20.04
C ARG A 53 6.08 -14.59 -21.55
N GLY A 54 5.16 -14.06 -22.35
CA GLY A 54 5.24 -14.12 -23.81
C GLY A 54 4.39 -15.20 -24.47
N ASP A 55 3.48 -15.86 -23.75
CA ASP A 55 2.53 -16.82 -24.32
C ASP A 55 1.37 -16.06 -25.01
N PRO A 56 1.27 -16.04 -26.36
CA PRO A 56 0.24 -15.29 -27.07
C PRO A 56 -1.12 -16.01 -27.07
N GLY A 57 -1.13 -17.34 -26.85
CA GLY A 57 -2.30 -18.21 -26.94
C GLY A 57 -3.18 -18.23 -25.69
N VAL A 58 -2.78 -17.53 -24.62
CA VAL A 58 -3.51 -17.56 -23.36
C VAL A 58 -4.92 -17.01 -23.51
N GLU A 59 -5.89 -17.78 -23.03
CA GLU A 59 -7.25 -17.30 -22.85
C GLU A 59 -7.37 -16.37 -21.64
N LEU A 60 -7.41 -15.07 -21.91
CA LEU A 60 -7.63 -14.02 -20.91
C LEU A 60 -8.75 -13.10 -21.33
N TYR A 61 -9.36 -12.46 -20.34
CA TYR A 61 -10.32 -11.41 -20.62
C TYR A 61 -9.63 -10.29 -21.41
N SER A 62 -10.25 -9.87 -22.51
CA SER A 62 -9.63 -8.97 -23.49
C SER A 62 -9.13 -7.68 -22.86
N ALA A 63 -9.90 -7.09 -21.95
CA ALA A 63 -9.51 -5.88 -21.25
C ALA A 63 -8.33 -6.10 -20.29
N ASN A 64 -8.22 -7.29 -19.68
CA ASN A 64 -7.09 -7.64 -18.82
C ASN A 64 -5.80 -7.76 -19.65
N LYS A 65 -5.86 -8.34 -20.87
CA LYS A 65 -4.73 -8.34 -21.82
C LYS A 65 -4.29 -6.92 -22.20
N GLN A 66 -5.25 -6.04 -22.50
CA GLN A 66 -4.96 -4.64 -22.84
C GLN A 66 -4.26 -3.91 -21.68
N GLN A 67 -4.76 -4.07 -20.46
CA GLN A 67 -4.17 -3.50 -19.25
C GLN A 67 -2.77 -4.05 -18.99
N ALA A 68 -2.56 -5.34 -19.23
CA ALA A 68 -1.25 -5.97 -19.08
C ALA A 68 -0.21 -5.32 -20.01
N LYS A 69 -0.54 -5.14 -21.29
CA LYS A 69 0.31 -4.44 -22.27
C LYS A 69 0.60 -2.99 -21.86
N ARG A 70 -0.37 -2.30 -21.26
CA ARG A 70 -0.22 -0.92 -20.78
C ARG A 70 0.74 -0.80 -19.60
N PHE A 71 0.61 -1.66 -18.58
CA PHE A 71 1.35 -1.53 -17.32
C PHE A 71 2.69 -2.25 -17.30
N TYR A 72 2.83 -3.35 -18.02
CA TYR A 72 3.96 -4.27 -17.87
C TYR A 72 4.82 -4.30 -19.12
N ARG A 73 5.59 -3.22 -19.34
CA ARG A 73 6.58 -3.14 -20.44
C ARG A 73 7.83 -3.98 -20.20
N ARG A 74 8.21 -4.17 -18.93
CA ARG A 74 9.37 -4.98 -18.51
C ARG A 74 8.89 -6.01 -17.48
N VAL A 75 8.96 -7.27 -17.86
CA VAL A 75 8.49 -8.41 -17.05
C VAL A 75 9.70 -9.20 -16.55
N LYS A 76 9.68 -9.53 -15.26
CA LYS A 76 10.68 -10.35 -14.57
C LYS A 76 10.10 -11.75 -14.36
N PRO A 77 10.71 -12.82 -14.89
CA PRO A 77 10.15 -14.18 -14.82
C PRO A 77 9.84 -14.68 -13.41
N GLU A 78 10.68 -14.30 -12.43
CA GLU A 78 10.62 -14.70 -11.02
C GLU A 78 9.52 -14.00 -10.21
N ARG A 79 8.83 -13.02 -10.81
CA ARG A 79 7.83 -12.20 -10.12
C ARG A 79 6.43 -12.46 -10.64
N GLU A 80 5.48 -12.63 -9.73
CA GLU A 80 4.06 -12.53 -10.05
C GLU A 80 3.62 -11.07 -10.12
N TYR A 81 2.81 -10.76 -11.13
CA TYR A 81 2.27 -9.44 -11.40
C TYR A 81 0.77 -9.39 -11.12
N PRO A 82 0.28 -8.31 -10.51
CA PRO A 82 -1.13 -8.21 -10.18
C PRO A 82 -2.00 -7.97 -11.42
N LEU A 83 -3.22 -8.50 -11.38
CA LEU A 83 -4.22 -8.29 -12.42
C LEU A 83 -4.83 -6.89 -12.26
N SER A 84 -4.50 -5.99 -13.19
CA SER A 84 -5.04 -4.63 -13.23
C SER A 84 -6.44 -4.62 -13.86
N ILE A 85 -7.45 -4.30 -13.06
CA ILE A 85 -8.86 -4.26 -13.46
C ILE A 85 -9.24 -2.80 -13.71
N ARG A 86 -9.74 -2.51 -14.92
CA ARG A 86 -10.18 -1.16 -15.30
C ARG A 86 -11.35 -0.68 -14.42
N LYS A 87 -11.39 0.64 -14.20
CA LYS A 87 -12.43 1.36 -13.45
C LYS A 87 -13.84 0.98 -13.93
N ASP A 88 -14.07 0.96 -15.24
CA ASP A 88 -15.38 0.72 -15.85
C ASP A 88 -15.87 -0.72 -15.72
N LEU A 89 -14.96 -1.66 -15.44
CA LEU A 89 -15.28 -3.10 -15.37
C LEU A 89 -15.45 -3.60 -13.94
N ILE A 90 -14.73 -3.01 -12.99
CA ILE A 90 -14.86 -3.36 -11.58
C ILE A 90 -16.17 -2.81 -11.03
N ARG A 91 -16.87 -3.64 -10.25
CA ARG A 91 -18.02 -3.21 -9.45
C ARG A 91 -17.84 -3.69 -8.03
N VAL A 92 -18.14 -2.82 -7.07
CA VAL A 92 -18.13 -3.13 -5.64
C VAL A 92 -19.49 -2.77 -5.09
N GLU A 93 -20.10 -3.70 -4.36
CA GLU A 93 -21.43 -3.51 -3.79
C GLU A 93 -21.42 -3.91 -2.32
N ARG A 94 -22.16 -3.14 -1.51
CA ARG A 94 -22.49 -3.52 -0.14
C ARG A 94 -23.72 -4.42 -0.19
N ARG A 95 -23.56 -5.67 0.19
CA ARG A 95 -24.64 -6.65 0.34
C ARG A 95 -24.40 -7.38 1.65
N ASP A 96 -25.21 -7.08 2.66
CA ASP A 96 -25.02 -7.68 3.99
C ASP A 96 -25.52 -9.12 3.97
N THR A 97 -24.58 -10.05 3.78
CA THR A 97 -24.85 -11.49 3.72
C THR A 97 -24.17 -12.18 4.89
N LYS A 98 -24.57 -13.42 5.19
CA LYS A 98 -23.93 -14.25 6.22
C LYS A 98 -22.41 -14.40 6.04
N ILE A 99 -21.89 -14.27 4.81
CA ILE A 99 -20.47 -14.46 4.47
C ILE A 99 -19.69 -13.16 4.59
N ALA A 100 -20.21 -12.08 4.01
CA ALA A 100 -19.54 -10.79 3.97
C ALA A 100 -20.53 -9.64 3.70
N ARG A 101 -20.12 -8.43 4.10
CA ARG A 101 -20.83 -7.17 3.84
C ARG A 101 -20.57 -6.58 2.46
N TYR A 102 -19.44 -6.93 1.85
CA TYR A 102 -18.98 -6.34 0.60
C TYR A 102 -18.67 -7.42 -0.44
N TRP A 103 -19.06 -7.14 -1.68
CA TRP A 103 -18.89 -8.04 -2.81
C TRP A 103 -18.29 -7.27 -3.98
N ALA A 104 -17.34 -7.89 -4.67
CA ALA A 104 -16.72 -7.33 -5.85
C ALA A 104 -16.94 -8.23 -7.07
N ARG A 105 -17.15 -7.60 -8.23
CA ARG A 105 -17.24 -8.29 -9.52
C ARG A 105 -15.90 -8.20 -10.23
N ILE A 106 -15.26 -9.35 -10.42
CA ILE A 106 -13.98 -9.46 -11.12
C ILE A 106 -14.24 -9.91 -12.56
N PRO A 107 -13.83 -9.14 -13.58
CA PRO A 107 -13.96 -9.56 -14.97
C PRO A 107 -12.96 -10.68 -15.28
N VAL A 108 -13.47 -11.77 -15.84
CA VAL A 108 -12.74 -13.01 -16.13
C VAL A 108 -13.20 -13.57 -17.46
N LYS A 109 -12.34 -14.32 -18.15
CA LYS A 109 -12.64 -14.94 -19.44
C LYS A 109 -13.67 -16.07 -19.33
N LEU A 110 -13.53 -16.92 -18.32
CA LEU A 110 -14.32 -18.16 -18.19
C LEU A 110 -15.80 -17.95 -17.81
N ARG A 111 -16.21 -16.72 -17.48
CA ARG A 111 -17.60 -16.43 -17.08
C ARG A 111 -18.08 -15.11 -17.63
N ARG A 112 -19.11 -15.14 -18.49
CA ARG A 112 -19.79 -13.95 -18.99
C ARG A 112 -20.32 -13.11 -17.82
N GLY A 113 -20.05 -11.81 -17.85
CA GLY A 113 -20.43 -10.87 -16.79
C GLY A 113 -19.47 -10.82 -15.59
N GLY A 114 -18.45 -11.68 -15.53
CA GLY A 114 -17.48 -11.73 -14.43
C GLY A 114 -17.89 -12.65 -13.27
N VAL A 115 -17.01 -12.76 -12.27
CA VAL A 115 -17.23 -13.54 -11.06
C VAL A 115 -17.44 -12.62 -9.85
N TRP A 116 -18.55 -12.84 -9.13
CA TRP A 116 -18.83 -12.14 -7.88
C TRP A 116 -18.16 -12.84 -6.70
N VAL A 117 -17.33 -12.11 -5.97
CA VAL A 117 -16.54 -12.61 -4.84
C VAL A 117 -16.80 -11.77 -3.60
N ALA A 118 -16.92 -12.42 -2.46
CA ALA A 118 -17.02 -11.75 -1.17
C ALA A 118 -15.66 -11.18 -0.81
N ILE A 119 -15.64 -9.93 -0.33
CA ILE A 119 -14.43 -9.23 0.07
C ILE A 119 -14.55 -8.68 1.49
N LYS A 120 -13.46 -8.74 2.24
CA LYS A 120 -13.33 -8.17 3.58
C LYS A 120 -12.29 -7.04 3.53
N PRO A 121 -12.72 -5.78 3.37
CA PRO A 121 -11.81 -4.64 3.35
C PRO A 121 -11.26 -4.35 4.75
N HIS A 122 -10.05 -3.79 4.84
CA HIS A 122 -9.41 -3.41 6.10
C HIS A 122 -9.99 -2.12 6.72
N CYS A 123 -10.80 -1.38 5.96
CA CYS A 123 -11.60 -0.24 6.40
C CYS A 123 -12.94 -0.25 5.67
N GLU A 124 -13.92 0.49 6.17
CA GLU A 124 -15.21 0.61 5.48
C GLU A 124 -15.06 1.28 4.11
N ILE A 125 -15.90 0.83 3.17
CA ILE A 125 -16.07 1.45 1.86
C ILE A 125 -17.41 2.18 1.92
N THR A 126 -17.33 3.50 2.03
CA THR A 126 -18.48 4.40 2.06
C THR A 126 -18.93 4.75 0.64
N SER A 127 -20.18 5.19 0.49
CA SER A 127 -20.81 5.41 -0.82
C SER A 127 -20.33 6.67 -1.55
N ASP A 128 -19.71 7.62 -0.83
CA ASP A 128 -19.06 8.82 -1.37
C ASP A 128 -17.73 8.52 -2.09
N LEU A 129 -17.22 7.29 -1.98
CA LEU A 129 -15.97 6.89 -2.60
C LEU A 129 -16.18 6.44 -4.04
N GLU A 130 -15.51 7.11 -4.98
CA GLU A 130 -15.46 6.65 -6.36
C GLU A 130 -14.41 5.54 -6.52
N VAL A 131 -14.84 4.38 -6.99
CA VAL A 131 -13.95 3.26 -7.31
C VAL A 131 -13.19 3.55 -8.60
N CYS A 132 -11.88 3.36 -8.57
CA CYS A 132 -10.96 3.54 -9.68
C CYS A 132 -10.36 2.22 -10.16
N GLU A 133 -9.45 2.30 -11.12
CA GLU A 133 -8.64 1.16 -11.54
C GLU A 133 -7.96 0.51 -10.33
N SER A 134 -8.19 -0.79 -10.21
CA SER A 134 -7.89 -1.55 -9.00
C SER A 134 -7.11 -2.81 -9.37
N LYS A 135 -6.48 -3.45 -8.39
CA LYS A 135 -5.58 -4.58 -8.64
C LYS A 135 -5.98 -5.79 -7.83
N LEU A 136 -6.08 -6.94 -8.47
CA LEU A 136 -6.18 -8.23 -7.79
C LEU A 136 -4.76 -8.81 -7.65
N LEU A 137 -4.42 -9.29 -6.47
CA LEU A 137 -3.11 -9.83 -6.11
C LEU A 137 -3.28 -11.21 -5.50
N ARG A 138 -2.27 -12.07 -5.70
CA ARG A 138 -2.15 -13.36 -5.01
C ARG A 138 -0.94 -13.33 -4.07
N ARG A 139 -1.13 -13.74 -2.81
CA ARG A 139 -0.07 -13.86 -1.80
C ARG A 139 -0.37 -15.07 -0.92
N GLY A 140 0.58 -16.00 -0.81
CA GLY A 140 0.42 -17.21 0.01
C GLY A 140 -0.80 -18.05 -0.37
N GLY A 141 -1.14 -18.15 -1.67
CA GLY A 141 -2.33 -18.86 -2.16
C GLY A 141 -3.67 -18.16 -1.92
N GLU A 142 -3.66 -16.98 -1.30
CA GLU A 142 -4.84 -16.16 -1.04
C GLU A 142 -4.91 -14.95 -1.98
N TYR A 143 -6.14 -14.50 -2.23
CA TYR A 143 -6.39 -13.33 -3.08
C TYR A 143 -6.70 -12.08 -2.26
N PHE A 144 -6.15 -10.97 -2.72
CA PHE A 144 -6.37 -9.64 -2.18
C PHE A 144 -6.75 -8.68 -3.31
N LEU A 145 -7.85 -7.96 -3.13
CA LEU A 145 -8.24 -6.87 -4.01
C LEU A 145 -7.75 -5.55 -3.39
N HIS A 146 -6.80 -4.91 -4.04
CA HIS A 146 -6.40 -3.54 -3.77
C HIS A 146 -7.32 -2.61 -4.55
N LEU A 147 -8.37 -2.16 -3.88
CA LEU A 147 -9.35 -1.21 -4.42
C LEU A 147 -8.79 0.20 -4.33
N THR A 148 -8.49 0.81 -5.46
CA THR A 148 -8.17 2.25 -5.48
C THR A 148 -9.48 3.01 -5.42
N VAL A 149 -9.64 3.85 -4.42
CA VAL A 149 -10.79 4.74 -4.27
C VAL A 149 -10.33 6.18 -4.28
N LYS A 150 -11.19 7.08 -4.74
CA LYS A 150 -10.95 8.51 -4.69
C LYS A 150 -12.16 9.26 -4.14
N ARG A 151 -11.90 10.41 -3.53
CA ARG A 151 -12.91 11.38 -3.12
C ARG A 151 -12.30 12.78 -3.11
N GLU A 152 -13.13 13.78 -3.24
CA GLU A 152 -12.76 15.17 -2.96
C GLU A 152 -12.83 15.40 -1.46
N VAL A 153 -11.85 16.13 -0.93
CA VAL A 153 -11.82 16.55 0.47
C VAL A 153 -11.45 18.02 0.55
N GLU A 154 -12.11 18.73 1.44
CA GLU A 154 -11.73 20.09 1.78
C GLU A 154 -10.42 20.08 2.57
N LEU A 155 -9.44 20.86 2.11
CA LEU A 155 -8.26 21.12 2.90
C LEU A 155 -8.60 22.05 4.05
N ARG A 156 -8.39 21.56 5.28
CA ARG A 156 -8.39 22.42 6.46
C ARG A 156 -7.20 23.38 6.40
N THR A 157 -7.50 24.66 6.55
CA THR A 157 -6.51 25.75 6.63
C THR A 157 -5.97 25.94 8.04
N SER A 158 -6.68 25.43 9.06
CA SER A 158 -6.25 25.44 10.45
C SER A 158 -6.31 24.05 11.07
N TYR A 159 -5.32 23.74 11.90
CA TYR A 159 -5.20 22.49 12.64
C TYR A 159 -5.04 22.82 14.12
N SER A 160 -5.69 22.05 14.99
CA SER A 160 -5.61 22.23 16.45
C SER A 160 -4.27 21.80 17.06
N SER A 161 -3.49 21.01 16.32
CA SER A 161 -2.18 20.51 16.72
C SER A 161 -1.37 20.07 15.50
N VAL A 162 -0.06 20.20 15.57
CA VAL A 162 0.88 19.67 14.58
C VAL A 162 1.75 18.62 15.26
N LEU A 163 1.80 17.41 14.68
CA LEU A 163 2.71 16.35 15.10
C LEU A 163 3.91 16.34 14.14
N ALA A 164 5.01 16.98 14.53
CA ALA A 164 6.25 16.93 13.78
C ALA A 164 6.93 15.57 14.04
N ILE A 165 7.37 14.88 12.98
CA ILE A 165 8.08 13.60 13.08
C ILE A 165 9.43 13.73 12.36
N ASP A 166 10.52 13.52 13.09
CA ASP A 166 11.88 13.43 12.54
C ASP A 166 12.40 11.99 12.64
N MET A 167 12.99 11.48 11.56
CA MET A 167 13.57 10.13 11.53
C MET A 167 15.07 10.24 11.31
N GLY A 168 15.86 9.70 12.24
CA GLY A 168 17.30 9.89 12.24
C GLY A 168 18.11 8.63 12.52
N ILE A 169 19.43 8.80 12.41
CA ILE A 169 20.39 7.76 12.79
C ILE A 169 20.46 7.64 14.32
N ARG A 170 20.41 8.79 15.03
CA ARG A 170 20.48 8.83 16.49
C ARG A 170 19.20 8.29 17.12
N HIS A 171 18.02 8.75 16.69
CA HIS A 171 16.71 8.26 17.14
C HIS A 171 15.96 7.69 15.94
N VAL A 172 15.37 6.50 16.08
CA VAL A 172 14.64 5.85 14.97
C VAL A 172 13.51 6.75 14.49
N ALA A 173 12.78 7.34 15.44
CA ALA A 173 11.90 8.47 15.22
C ALA A 173 11.90 9.35 16.47
N CYS A 174 11.65 10.63 16.27
CA CYS A 174 11.34 11.62 17.29
C CYS A 174 10.03 12.26 16.89
N SER A 175 9.09 12.44 17.82
CA SER A 175 7.87 13.19 17.56
C SER A 175 7.71 14.34 18.55
N VAL A 176 7.28 15.50 18.06
CA VAL A 176 6.92 16.67 18.87
C VAL A 176 5.47 17.03 18.53
N ASP A 177 4.62 17.09 19.54
CA ASP A 177 3.24 17.54 19.42
C ASP A 177 3.13 18.98 19.92
N THR A 178 2.68 19.91 19.07
CA THR A 178 2.55 21.33 19.44
C THR A 178 1.48 21.58 20.49
N ARG A 179 0.48 20.69 20.65
CA ARG A 179 -0.57 20.85 21.66
C ARG A 179 -0.07 20.51 23.05
N SER A 180 0.66 19.41 23.19
CA SER A 180 1.18 18.98 24.49
C SER A 180 2.56 19.56 24.80
N GLY A 181 3.28 20.06 23.80
CA GLY A 181 4.70 20.46 23.93
C GLY A 181 5.63 19.29 24.21
N LYS A 182 5.14 18.05 24.14
CA LYS A 182 5.89 16.84 24.55
C LYS A 182 6.69 16.29 23.39
N THR A 183 7.94 15.98 23.68
CA THR A 183 8.86 15.28 22.78
C THR A 183 8.94 13.81 23.15
N HIS A 184 8.68 12.93 22.19
CA HIS A 184 8.79 11.49 22.36
C HIS A 184 9.89 10.93 21.46
N PHE A 185 10.76 10.12 22.06
CA PHE A 185 11.87 9.48 21.37
C PHE A 185 11.64 7.97 21.25
N TYR A 186 11.65 7.46 20.03
CA TYR A 186 11.37 6.05 19.74
C TYR A 186 12.64 5.26 19.40
N GLY A 187 12.58 3.95 19.67
CA GLY A 187 13.61 2.99 19.26
C GLY A 187 14.85 2.98 20.15
N ARG A 188 14.71 3.15 21.47
CA ARG A 188 15.83 3.08 22.44
C ARG A 188 16.58 1.74 22.37
N GLU A 189 15.87 0.63 22.27
CA GLU A 189 16.48 -0.70 22.12
C GLU A 189 17.13 -0.88 20.76
N LEU A 190 16.43 -0.48 19.69
CA LEU A 190 16.97 -0.51 18.33
C LEU A 190 18.27 0.32 18.23
N ARG A 191 18.33 1.47 18.91
CA ARG A 191 19.54 2.29 19.04
C ARG A 191 20.68 1.50 19.71
N ARG A 192 20.42 0.78 20.80
CA ARG A 192 21.45 -0.04 21.48
C ARG A 192 22.02 -1.08 20.53
N VAL A 193 21.16 -1.79 19.81
CA VAL A 193 21.55 -2.80 18.81
C VAL A 193 22.37 -2.17 17.68
N ARG A 194 21.88 -1.08 17.06
CA ARG A 194 22.60 -0.36 16.00
C ARG A 194 23.96 0.18 16.49
N GLY A 195 24.01 0.72 17.70
CA GLY A 195 25.25 1.22 18.31
C GLY A 195 26.29 0.13 18.53
N HIS A 196 25.85 -1.03 19.05
CA HIS A 196 26.72 -2.20 19.24
C HIS A 196 27.34 -2.67 17.92
N TYR A 197 26.52 -2.90 16.89
CA TYR A 197 26.99 -3.37 15.60
C TYR A 197 27.79 -2.30 14.82
N PHE A 198 27.47 -1.01 14.99
CA PHE A 198 28.29 0.10 14.47
C PHE A 198 29.71 0.07 15.07
N HIS A 199 29.82 -0.06 16.40
CA HIS A 199 31.12 -0.17 17.07
C HIS A 199 31.88 -1.42 16.61
N LEU A 200 31.21 -2.57 16.52
CA LEU A 200 31.80 -3.82 16.05
C LEU A 200 32.34 -3.70 14.62
N ARG A 201 31.57 -3.11 13.69
CA ARG A 201 32.03 -2.84 12.31
C ARG A 201 33.24 -1.93 12.28
N ARG A 202 33.26 -0.85 13.07
CA ARG A 202 34.40 0.09 13.15
C ARG A 202 35.66 -0.61 13.68
N LYS A 203 35.54 -1.47 14.69
CA LYS A 203 36.66 -2.27 15.24
C LYS A 203 37.20 -3.26 14.21
N LEU A 204 36.32 -3.99 13.52
CA LEU A 204 36.71 -4.94 12.48
C LEU A 204 37.29 -4.27 11.24
N GLY A 205 36.77 -3.10 10.85
CA GLY A 205 37.27 -2.28 9.75
C GLY A 205 38.69 -1.77 9.99
N ARG A 206 38.99 -1.29 11.21
CA ARG A 206 40.36 -0.94 11.63
C ARG A 206 41.33 -2.12 11.50
N LYS A 207 40.86 -3.34 11.78
CA LYS A 207 41.62 -4.58 11.61
C LYS A 207 41.60 -5.13 10.17
N LYS A 208 41.00 -4.42 9.21
CA LYS A 208 40.82 -4.84 7.80
C LYS A 208 40.13 -6.20 7.63
N LEU A 209 39.32 -6.65 8.60
CA LEU A 209 38.59 -7.92 8.57
C LEU A 209 37.27 -7.82 7.78
N LEU A 210 37.35 -7.42 6.51
CA LEU A 210 36.21 -7.09 5.66
C LEU A 210 35.22 -8.26 5.45
N LYS A 211 35.73 -9.50 5.40
CA LYS A 211 34.90 -10.72 5.29
C LYS A 211 33.97 -10.90 6.50
N VAL A 212 34.44 -10.53 7.71
CA VAL A 212 33.64 -10.62 8.94
C VAL A 212 32.60 -9.51 8.97
N VAL A 213 32.95 -8.30 8.55
CA VAL A 213 32.00 -7.17 8.40
C VAL A 213 30.85 -7.54 7.47
N LYS A 214 31.14 -8.15 6.30
CA LYS A 214 30.10 -8.61 5.35
C LYS A 214 29.19 -9.67 5.98
N ARG A 215 29.73 -10.58 6.77
CA ARG A 215 28.97 -11.64 7.47
C ARG A 215 28.02 -11.08 8.53
N ILE A 216 28.46 -10.10 9.33
CA ILE A 216 27.64 -9.51 10.39
C ILE A 216 26.64 -8.47 9.88
N GLY A 217 26.77 -7.99 8.64
CA GLY A 217 25.86 -7.01 8.05
C GLY A 217 24.41 -7.46 8.00
N ALA A 218 24.15 -8.77 7.93
CA ALA A 218 22.80 -9.34 7.93
C ALA A 218 22.13 -9.38 9.32
N LYS A 219 22.89 -9.13 10.41
CA LYS A 219 22.35 -9.19 11.78
C LYS A 219 21.59 -7.93 12.22
N GLU A 220 21.62 -6.87 11.40
CA GLU A 220 20.79 -5.67 11.55
C GLU A 220 19.55 -5.73 10.63
N SER A 221 18.89 -6.88 10.52
CA SER A 221 17.68 -6.96 9.68
C SER A 221 16.58 -6.05 10.22
N ARG A 222 16.06 -5.20 9.33
CA ARG A 222 14.99 -4.22 9.56
C ARG A 222 13.64 -4.87 9.80
#